data_AF-A0A7K1FGD7-F1
#
_entry.id   AF-A0A7K1FGD7-F1
#
_cell.length_a   1.000
_cell.length_b   1.000
_cell.length_c   1.000
_cell.angle_alpha   90.00
_cell.angle_beta   90.00
_cell.angle_gamma   90.00
#
_symmetry.space_group_name_H-M   'P 1'
#
loop_
_entity.id
_entity.type
_entity.pdbx_description
1 polymer ?
#
loop_
_entity_poly.entity_id
_entity_poly.type
_entity_poly.pdbx_seq_one_letter_code
_entity_poly.pdbx_strand_id
1 'polypeptide(L)'
;MTVNFDPVPQLAWTAPPAGPAGAFGPVAALLHACTGGEPLRRPRLVAFGADHGVSALDVSAHPDWVTQERLAALAGGRGSLAAAADAAGTGVRAVDLTPGAGFPAAGRIDIEDAMDADLLDRALTAGKDAADAEVDAGADLLIGTVLSVSASTPAAVLAASITGMEPVDTTSRGSGIDDAAWIRKAAAVRDALFRASRAGAGVTTLLRVAGGPDIAALTAFLAQAAVRRTPVLVDDVISTACAVLAHRLAPGADAYVISAGAADERSQPRLLEVLGREPLASWSLRAGGGRGALMMVPVLRSALLLVPTEPSDPSVPEEDPAAVAADLTDSDEQLAPVTAADGSEAAGQGPDSGTAVTATDDLHADAPDETDTAPTDGGDATDGTDAGTAGGTGGEDSPEELPGVAGPRYPQPAPGLDGEERMPQAIDSWDSALL
;
A
#
# COMPACT_ATOMS: atom_id res chain seq x y z
N MET A 1 21.25 -21.64 3.89
CA MET A 1 22.20 -21.12 2.89
C MET A 1 21.57 -19.84 2.37
N THR A 2 21.99 -18.68 2.87
CA THR A 2 21.30 -17.40 2.60
C THR A 2 21.20 -17.13 1.09
N VAL A 3 19.98 -16.94 0.59
CA VAL A 3 19.72 -16.56 -0.81
C VAL A 3 20.52 -15.30 -1.15
N ASN A 4 21.45 -15.42 -2.09
CA ASN A 4 22.27 -14.31 -2.54
C ASN A 4 21.65 -13.65 -3.78
N PHE A 5 21.71 -12.33 -3.82
CA PHE A 5 21.29 -11.52 -4.97
C PHE A 5 22.53 -11.04 -5.70
N ASP A 6 22.48 -11.12 -7.03
CA ASP A 6 23.51 -10.49 -7.85
C ASP A 6 23.41 -8.96 -7.71
N PRO A 7 24.48 -8.21 -8.02
CA PRO A 7 24.44 -6.75 -7.96
C PRO A 7 23.33 -6.19 -8.86
N VAL A 8 22.53 -5.29 -8.31
CA VAL A 8 21.51 -4.59 -9.09
C VAL A 8 22.19 -3.71 -10.14
N PRO A 9 21.85 -3.85 -11.42
CA PRO A 9 22.50 -3.05 -12.44
C PRO A 9 22.10 -1.58 -12.33
N GLN A 10 23.08 -0.69 -12.45
CA GLN A 10 22.83 0.74 -12.54
C GLN A 10 22.05 1.04 -13.82
N LEU A 11 20.96 1.80 -13.67
CA LEU A 11 20.26 2.40 -14.78
C LEU A 11 21.14 3.51 -15.35
N ALA A 12 21.61 3.36 -16.59
CA ALA A 12 22.28 4.43 -17.31
C ALA A 12 21.19 5.40 -17.80
N TRP A 13 20.86 6.41 -17.00
CA TRP A 13 19.78 7.34 -17.33
C TRP A 13 20.09 8.78 -16.89
N THR A 14 19.85 9.74 -17.79
CA THR A 14 19.65 11.16 -17.51
C THR A 14 18.16 11.46 -17.42
N ALA A 15 17.62 11.67 -16.22
CA ALA A 15 16.22 12.04 -16.04
C ALA A 15 15.87 13.27 -16.90
N PRO A 16 14.99 13.16 -17.92
CA PRO A 16 14.47 14.37 -18.51
C PRO A 16 13.79 15.16 -17.38
N PRO A 17 13.97 16.50 -17.32
CA PRO A 17 13.23 17.32 -16.39
C PRO A 17 11.74 17.02 -16.52
N ALA A 18 10.99 17.12 -15.42
CA ALA A 18 9.58 16.71 -15.35
C ALA A 18 8.74 17.21 -16.55
N GLY A 19 9.09 18.38 -17.09
CA GLY A 19 8.56 18.87 -18.36
C GLY A 19 7.02 18.88 -18.36
N PRO A 20 6.38 18.76 -19.53
CA PRO A 20 4.91 18.67 -19.60
C PRO A 20 4.34 17.36 -19.05
N ALA A 21 5.17 16.32 -18.83
CA ALA A 21 4.74 15.01 -18.32
C ALA A 21 4.62 14.95 -16.79
N GLY A 22 5.10 15.97 -16.06
CA GLY A 22 5.03 16.05 -14.61
C GLY A 22 5.62 14.81 -13.92
N ALA A 23 4.90 14.26 -12.95
CA ALA A 23 5.31 13.06 -12.20
C ALA A 23 5.50 11.80 -13.08
N PHE A 24 4.88 11.75 -14.27
CA PHE A 24 5.05 10.63 -15.19
C PHE A 24 6.36 10.70 -15.99
N GLY A 25 7.02 11.86 -16.08
CA GLY A 25 8.29 12.01 -16.81
C GLY A 25 9.36 11.02 -16.32
N PRO A 26 9.69 11.00 -15.02
CA PRO A 26 10.63 10.03 -14.46
C PRO A 26 10.19 8.57 -14.64
N VAL A 27 8.90 8.29 -14.49
CA VAL A 27 8.38 6.92 -14.61
C VAL A 27 8.48 6.40 -16.04
N ALA A 28 8.06 7.20 -17.01
CA ALA A 28 8.12 6.82 -18.41
C ALA A 28 9.56 6.63 -18.89
N ALA A 29 10.51 7.41 -18.37
CA ALA A 29 11.91 7.22 -18.69
C ALA A 29 12.54 5.98 -18.02
N LEU A 30 12.15 5.63 -16.79
CA LEU A 30 12.47 4.32 -16.20
C LEU A 30 11.94 3.18 -17.08
N LEU A 31 10.66 3.24 -17.45
CA LEU A 31 10.05 2.24 -18.31
C LEU A 31 10.77 2.15 -19.65
N HIS A 32 11.11 3.28 -20.28
CA HIS A 32 11.89 3.32 -21.52
C HIS A 32 13.26 2.66 -21.35
N ALA A 33 13.98 2.93 -20.26
CA ALA A 33 15.27 2.31 -19.97
C ALA A 33 15.18 0.78 -19.80
N CYS A 34 14.06 0.29 -19.27
CA CYS A 34 13.82 -1.15 -19.09
C CYS A 34 13.29 -1.85 -20.35
N THR A 35 12.40 -1.20 -21.13
CA THR A 35 11.72 -1.83 -22.28
C THR A 35 12.31 -1.45 -23.63
N GLY A 36 13.28 -0.52 -23.67
CA GLY A 36 13.79 0.05 -24.91
C GLY A 36 12.77 0.95 -25.62
N GLY A 37 11.80 1.50 -24.89
CA GLY A 37 10.72 2.33 -25.43
C GLY A 37 9.56 1.53 -26.05
N GLU A 38 9.60 0.21 -25.97
CA GLU A 38 8.48 -0.62 -26.40
C GLU A 38 7.28 -0.47 -25.44
N PRO A 39 6.03 -0.49 -25.95
CA PRO A 39 4.84 -0.48 -25.11
C PRO A 39 4.78 -1.67 -24.16
N LEU A 40 4.14 -1.49 -23.00
CA LEU A 40 3.89 -2.59 -22.05
C LEU A 40 2.87 -3.59 -22.61
N ARG A 41 3.37 -4.71 -23.12
CA ARG A 41 2.61 -5.81 -23.74
C ARG A 41 2.30 -6.94 -22.78
N ARG A 42 3.18 -7.23 -21.82
CA ARG A 42 3.07 -8.38 -20.90
C ARG A 42 3.25 -8.00 -19.43
N PRO A 43 2.45 -7.06 -18.86
CA PRO A 43 2.40 -6.88 -17.42
C PRO A 43 1.98 -8.17 -16.72
N ARG A 44 2.65 -8.53 -15.62
CA ARG A 44 2.34 -9.74 -14.83
C ARG A 44 2.10 -9.41 -13.37
N LEU A 45 0.96 -9.87 -12.86
CA LEU A 45 0.66 -9.87 -11.42
C LEU A 45 0.99 -11.23 -10.82
N VAL A 46 1.81 -11.23 -9.78
CA VAL A 46 2.18 -12.42 -9.00
C VAL A 46 1.72 -12.22 -7.56
N ALA A 47 0.77 -13.05 -7.14
CA ALA A 47 0.23 -13.05 -5.78
C ALA A 47 0.84 -14.18 -4.96
N PHE A 48 1.40 -13.86 -3.81
CA PHE A 48 1.93 -14.82 -2.85
C PHE A 48 0.92 -14.99 -1.72
N GLY A 49 0.63 -16.23 -1.32
CA GLY A 49 -0.22 -16.48 -0.16
C GLY A 49 0.41 -17.48 0.80
N ALA A 50 0.30 -17.19 2.10
CA ALA A 50 0.79 -18.01 3.19
C ALA A 50 -0.14 -17.87 4.40
N ASP A 51 -0.13 -18.86 5.29
CA ASP A 51 -0.88 -18.77 6.54
C ASP A 51 -0.03 -18.11 7.63
N HIS A 52 -0.66 -17.24 8.42
CA HIS A 52 0.01 -16.48 9.47
C HIS A 52 -0.56 -16.85 10.83
N GLY A 53 0.25 -17.42 11.74
CA GLY A 53 -0.22 -17.89 13.05
C GLY A 53 -0.89 -16.81 13.90
N VAL A 54 -0.55 -15.53 13.69
CA VAL A 54 -1.19 -14.39 14.38
C VAL A 54 -2.69 -14.29 14.10
N SER A 55 -3.20 -14.99 13.08
CA SER A 55 -4.64 -15.12 12.82
C SER A 55 -5.42 -15.67 14.01
N ALA A 56 -4.80 -16.50 14.85
CA ALA A 56 -5.41 -17.06 16.06
C ALA A 56 -5.84 -16.01 17.10
N LEU A 57 -5.49 -14.74 16.89
CA LEU A 57 -5.93 -13.60 17.69
C LEU A 57 -7.17 -12.88 17.13
N ASP A 58 -7.81 -13.43 16.09
CA ASP A 58 -8.97 -12.83 15.42
C ASP A 58 -8.69 -11.38 14.97
N VAL A 59 -7.54 -11.19 14.32
CA VAL A 59 -7.05 -9.89 13.81
C VAL A 59 -7.48 -9.62 12.37
N SER A 60 -8.28 -10.52 11.78
CA SER A 60 -8.88 -10.36 10.46
C SER A 60 -10.38 -10.60 10.54
N ALA A 61 -11.12 -9.99 9.61
CA ALA A 61 -12.54 -10.25 9.43
C ALA A 61 -12.80 -11.58 8.70
N HIS A 62 -11.76 -12.26 8.22
CA HIS A 62 -11.87 -13.50 7.45
C HIS A 62 -11.19 -14.66 8.18
N PRO A 63 -11.74 -15.89 8.07
CA PRO A 63 -11.09 -17.09 8.57
C PRO A 63 -9.92 -17.52 7.68
N ASP A 64 -8.96 -18.26 8.25
CA ASP A 64 -7.67 -18.56 7.61
C ASP A 64 -7.75 -19.32 6.29
N TRP A 65 -8.71 -20.25 6.18
CA TRP A 65 -8.91 -21.03 4.96
C TRP A 65 -9.20 -20.17 3.72
N VAL A 66 -9.62 -18.90 3.91
CA VAL A 66 -9.87 -17.94 2.83
C VAL A 66 -8.59 -17.63 2.04
N THR A 67 -7.40 -17.76 2.63
CA THR A 67 -6.13 -17.59 1.88
C THR A 67 -6.07 -18.55 0.70
N GLN A 68 -6.28 -19.85 0.93
CA GLN A 68 -6.21 -20.88 -0.11
C GLN A 68 -7.33 -20.72 -1.14
N GLU A 69 -8.54 -20.38 -0.71
CA GLU A 69 -9.63 -20.12 -1.66
C GLU A 69 -9.33 -18.93 -2.57
N ARG A 70 -8.76 -17.84 -2.05
CA ARG A 70 -8.39 -16.66 -2.84
C ARG A 70 -7.30 -16.99 -3.86
N LEU A 71 -6.29 -17.75 -3.46
CA LEU A 71 -5.24 -18.22 -4.37
C LEU A 71 -5.82 -19.11 -5.49
N ALA A 72 -6.68 -20.06 -5.13
CA ALA A 72 -7.32 -20.96 -6.08
C ALA A 72 -8.26 -20.22 -7.04
N ALA A 73 -9.00 -19.22 -6.55
CA ALA A 73 -9.83 -18.36 -7.37
C ALA A 73 -8.98 -17.56 -8.38
N LEU A 74 -7.92 -16.89 -7.92
CA LEU A 74 -7.01 -16.13 -8.78
C LEU A 74 -6.35 -17.02 -9.85
N ALA A 75 -5.84 -18.18 -9.44
CA ALA A 75 -5.25 -19.16 -10.36
C ALA A 75 -6.26 -19.67 -11.41
N GLY A 76 -7.55 -19.75 -11.03
CA GLY A 76 -8.65 -20.10 -11.91
C GLY A 76 -9.25 -18.93 -12.70
N GLY A 77 -8.67 -17.73 -12.63
CA GLY A 77 -9.19 -16.53 -13.30
C GLY A 77 -10.50 -16.00 -12.73
N ARG A 78 -10.79 -16.26 -11.45
CA ARG A 78 -12.02 -15.84 -10.74
C ARG A 78 -11.73 -14.81 -9.65
N GLY A 79 -12.78 -14.11 -9.22
CA GLY A 79 -12.75 -13.06 -8.20
C GLY A 79 -12.35 -11.68 -8.73
N SER A 80 -12.57 -10.63 -7.92
CA SER A 80 -12.32 -9.24 -8.31
C SER A 80 -10.90 -8.96 -8.79
N LEU A 81 -9.90 -9.57 -8.17
CA LEU A 81 -8.50 -9.35 -8.54
C LEU A 81 -8.18 -9.90 -9.94
N ALA A 82 -8.68 -11.09 -10.27
CA ALA A 82 -8.50 -11.67 -11.60
C ALA A 82 -9.26 -10.86 -12.66
N ALA A 83 -10.49 -10.44 -12.36
CA ALA A 83 -11.28 -9.60 -13.27
C ALA A 83 -10.62 -8.23 -13.52
N ALA A 84 -10.07 -7.60 -12.48
CA ALA A 84 -9.31 -6.36 -12.62
C ALA A 84 -8.03 -6.56 -13.44
N ALA A 85 -7.36 -7.71 -13.29
CA ALA A 85 -6.17 -8.03 -14.06
C ALA A 85 -6.48 -8.25 -15.55
N ASP A 86 -7.56 -8.97 -15.85
CA ASP A 86 -8.06 -9.14 -17.21
C ASP A 86 -8.42 -7.81 -17.86
N ALA A 87 -9.17 -6.95 -17.16
CA ALA A 87 -9.51 -5.60 -17.62
C ALA A 87 -8.27 -4.71 -17.87
N ALA A 88 -7.21 -4.89 -17.08
CA ALA A 88 -5.93 -4.20 -17.26
C ALA A 88 -5.04 -4.84 -18.33
N GLY A 89 -5.42 -5.99 -18.92
CA GLY A 89 -4.58 -6.75 -19.84
C GLY A 89 -3.28 -7.23 -19.19
N THR A 90 -3.40 -7.74 -17.96
CA THR A 90 -2.31 -8.20 -17.08
C THR A 90 -2.49 -9.69 -16.79
N GLY A 91 -1.46 -10.50 -17.06
CA GLY A 91 -1.51 -11.94 -16.76
C GLY A 91 -1.28 -12.21 -15.27
N VAL A 92 -2.01 -13.16 -14.68
CA VAL A 92 -1.93 -13.47 -13.24
C VAL A 92 -1.18 -14.76 -12.95
N ARG A 93 -0.56 -14.86 -11.77
CA ARG A 93 -0.02 -16.09 -11.18
C ARG A 93 -0.26 -16.07 -9.67
N ALA A 94 -0.69 -17.20 -9.13
CA ALA A 94 -0.73 -17.45 -7.69
C ALA A 94 0.47 -18.33 -7.30
N VAL A 95 1.15 -17.96 -6.22
CA VAL A 95 2.22 -18.74 -5.58
C VAL A 95 1.73 -19.13 -4.19
N ASP A 96 1.39 -20.41 -4.05
CA ASP A 96 0.89 -20.98 -2.81
C ASP A 96 2.04 -21.41 -1.90
N LEU A 97 2.17 -20.73 -0.76
CA LEU A 97 3.14 -20.97 0.31
C LEU A 97 2.41 -21.36 1.61
N THR A 98 1.27 -22.04 1.49
CA THR A 98 0.50 -22.56 2.64
C THR A 98 0.87 -24.01 2.97
N PRO A 99 0.40 -24.56 4.11
CA PRO A 99 0.59 -25.98 4.46
C PRO A 99 0.07 -26.94 3.40
N GLY A 100 -0.99 -26.58 2.67
CA GLY A 100 -1.51 -27.36 1.55
C GLY A 100 -0.50 -27.57 0.42
N ALA A 101 0.41 -26.61 0.23
CA ALA A 101 1.51 -26.66 -0.75
C ALA A 101 2.85 -27.13 -0.13
N GLY A 102 2.84 -27.64 1.11
CA GLY A 102 4.04 -28.14 1.80
C GLY A 102 4.90 -27.06 2.47
N PHE A 103 4.37 -25.84 2.64
CA PHE A 103 5.01 -24.77 3.41
C PHE A 103 4.41 -24.69 4.82
N PRO A 104 5.22 -24.78 5.90
CA PRO A 104 4.69 -24.53 7.24
C PRO A 104 4.06 -23.13 7.34
N ALA A 105 2.98 -23.02 8.13
CA ALA A 105 2.42 -21.72 8.48
C ALA A 105 3.43 -20.88 9.25
N ALA A 106 3.36 -19.55 9.12
CA ALA A 106 4.18 -18.66 9.92
C ALA A 106 3.82 -18.77 11.40
N GLY A 107 4.81 -18.64 12.28
CA GLY A 107 4.61 -18.59 13.71
C GLY A 107 3.79 -17.39 14.17
N ARG A 108 3.33 -17.44 15.42
CA ARG A 108 2.66 -16.32 16.08
C ARG A 108 3.65 -15.23 16.47
N ILE A 109 3.84 -14.26 15.58
CA ILE A 109 4.88 -13.20 15.68
C ILE A 109 4.85 -12.41 17.00
N ASP A 110 3.73 -12.39 17.72
CA ASP A 110 3.60 -11.78 19.04
C ASP A 110 4.39 -12.53 20.13
N ILE A 111 4.61 -13.84 19.98
CA ILE A 111 5.22 -14.71 21.00
C ILE A 111 6.40 -15.56 20.49
N GLU A 112 6.51 -15.79 19.19
CA GLU A 112 7.54 -16.63 18.57
C GLU A 112 7.94 -16.13 17.18
N ASP A 113 9.02 -16.65 16.61
CA ASP A 113 9.50 -16.20 15.30
C ASP A 113 8.54 -16.65 14.19
N ALA A 114 8.32 -15.78 13.19
CA ALA A 114 7.49 -16.10 12.04
C ALA A 114 7.97 -17.35 11.29
N MET A 115 9.29 -17.51 11.16
CA MET A 115 9.91 -18.61 10.40
C MET A 115 11.22 -19.04 11.05
N ASP A 116 11.62 -20.29 10.82
CA ASP A 116 13.01 -20.70 11.01
C ASP A 116 13.87 -20.30 9.79
N ALA A 117 15.18 -20.60 9.85
CA ALA A 117 16.10 -20.24 8.78
C ALA A 117 15.82 -21.01 7.47
N ASP A 118 15.41 -22.28 7.56
CA ASP A 118 15.17 -23.13 6.39
C ASP A 118 13.89 -22.70 5.66
N LEU A 119 12.84 -22.35 6.39
CA LEU A 119 11.60 -21.81 5.83
C LEU A 119 11.82 -20.43 5.22
N LEU A 120 12.62 -19.57 5.85
CA LEU A 120 12.99 -18.28 5.26
C LEU A 120 13.72 -18.48 3.92
N ASP A 121 14.74 -19.35 3.87
CA ASP A 121 15.49 -19.60 2.64
C ASP A 121 14.59 -20.15 1.53
N ARG A 122 13.66 -21.05 1.86
CA ARG A 122 12.65 -21.57 0.92
C ARG A 122 11.72 -20.48 0.39
N ALA A 123 11.24 -19.60 1.25
CA ALA A 123 10.35 -18.50 0.87
C ALA A 123 11.06 -17.49 -0.03
N LEU A 124 12.29 -17.09 0.33
CA LEU A 124 13.11 -16.21 -0.50
C LEU A 124 13.40 -16.84 -1.87
N THR A 125 13.70 -18.14 -1.90
CA THR A 125 13.93 -18.88 -3.15
C THR A 125 12.67 -18.89 -4.02
N ALA A 126 11.49 -19.16 -3.45
CA ALA A 126 10.23 -19.15 -4.18
C ALA A 126 9.93 -17.78 -4.82
N GLY A 127 10.23 -16.68 -4.11
CA GLY A 127 10.12 -15.32 -4.64
C GLY A 127 11.07 -15.05 -5.81
N LYS A 128 12.33 -15.43 -5.66
CA LYS A 128 13.37 -15.31 -6.70
C LYS A 128 13.00 -16.09 -7.95
N ASP A 129 12.64 -17.36 -7.79
CA ASP A 129 12.25 -18.26 -8.88
C ASP A 129 10.98 -17.76 -9.60
N ALA A 130 10.03 -17.18 -8.86
CA ALA A 130 8.84 -16.58 -9.47
C ALA A 130 9.20 -15.38 -10.36
N ALA A 131 10.07 -14.47 -9.88
CA ALA A 131 10.51 -13.33 -10.69
C ALA A 131 11.27 -13.80 -11.94
N ASP A 132 12.21 -14.73 -11.79
CA ASP A 132 12.98 -15.26 -12.91
C ASP A 132 12.07 -15.89 -13.97
N ALA A 133 11.12 -16.71 -13.55
CA ALA A 133 10.17 -17.35 -14.46
C ALA A 133 9.29 -16.34 -15.22
N GLU A 134 8.82 -15.27 -14.56
CA GLU A 134 8.00 -14.25 -15.25
C GLU A 134 8.83 -13.43 -16.24
N VAL A 135 10.05 -13.04 -15.87
CA VAL A 135 10.94 -12.28 -16.76
C VAL A 135 11.37 -13.14 -17.95
N ASP A 136 11.71 -14.41 -17.73
CA ASP A 136 12.06 -15.35 -18.81
C ASP A 136 10.87 -15.60 -19.77
N ALA A 137 9.64 -15.51 -19.26
CA ALA A 137 8.41 -15.55 -20.05
C ALA A 137 8.07 -14.21 -20.75
N GLY A 138 8.96 -13.22 -20.66
CA GLY A 138 8.89 -11.94 -21.34
C GLY A 138 8.04 -10.89 -20.62
N ALA A 139 7.94 -10.93 -19.29
CA ALA A 139 7.30 -9.86 -18.54
C ALA A 139 8.06 -8.52 -18.69
N ASP A 140 7.34 -7.45 -19.01
CA ASP A 140 7.87 -6.09 -19.15
C ASP A 140 7.52 -5.16 -17.98
N LEU A 141 6.61 -5.60 -17.12
CA LEU A 141 6.25 -4.98 -15.85
C LEU A 141 5.80 -6.05 -14.87
N LEU A 142 6.29 -6.01 -13.64
CA LEU A 142 5.90 -6.93 -12.58
C LEU A 142 5.08 -6.22 -11.50
N ILE A 143 4.01 -6.87 -11.04
CA ILE A 143 3.19 -6.44 -9.91
C ILE A 143 3.25 -7.57 -8.88
N GLY A 144 3.92 -7.34 -7.76
CA GLY A 144 4.00 -8.32 -6.68
C GLY A 144 3.00 -7.97 -5.57
N THR A 145 2.24 -8.95 -5.11
CA THR A 145 1.26 -8.72 -4.03
C THR A 145 1.13 -9.90 -3.08
N VAL A 146 0.58 -9.64 -1.89
CA VAL A 146 0.24 -10.67 -0.89
C VAL A 146 -1.28 -10.87 -0.87
N LEU A 147 -1.71 -12.13 -0.89
CA LEU A 147 -3.12 -12.53 -0.89
C LEU A 147 -3.46 -13.43 0.30
N SER A 148 -3.01 -13.03 1.48
CA SER A 148 -3.11 -13.81 2.72
C SER A 148 -4.03 -13.18 3.76
N VAL A 149 -4.72 -14.02 4.52
CA VAL A 149 -5.41 -13.59 5.74
C VAL A 149 -4.40 -13.17 6.80
N SER A 150 -4.72 -12.11 7.55
CA SER A 150 -3.92 -11.58 8.66
C SER A 150 -2.52 -11.02 8.33
N ALA A 151 -2.08 -11.03 7.06
CA ALA A 151 -0.77 -10.51 6.65
C ALA A 151 -0.57 -8.99 6.88
N SER A 152 -1.66 -8.23 7.07
CA SER A 152 -1.54 -6.81 7.43
C SER A 152 -0.92 -6.60 8.82
N THR A 153 -0.96 -7.60 9.71
CA THR A 153 -0.36 -7.55 11.04
C THR A 153 1.17 -7.60 10.98
N PRO A 154 1.83 -8.61 10.37
CA PRO A 154 3.28 -8.59 10.17
C PRO A 154 3.73 -7.39 9.32
N ALA A 155 2.95 -6.99 8.31
CA ALA A 155 3.27 -5.79 7.53
C ALA A 155 3.31 -4.52 8.38
N ALA A 156 2.41 -4.35 9.35
CA ALA A 156 2.43 -3.24 10.31
C ALA A 156 3.70 -3.28 11.19
N VAL A 157 4.12 -4.46 11.65
CA VAL A 157 5.36 -4.62 12.43
C VAL A 157 6.59 -4.24 11.61
N LEU A 158 6.66 -4.69 10.36
CA LEU A 158 7.75 -4.35 9.45
C LEU A 158 7.76 -2.86 9.12
N ALA A 159 6.59 -2.27 8.86
CA ALA A 159 6.47 -0.85 8.63
C ALA A 159 6.97 -0.05 9.83
N ALA A 160 6.51 -0.37 11.05
CA ALA A 160 6.96 0.28 12.28
C ALA A 160 8.48 0.12 12.50
N SER A 161 9.01 -1.07 12.24
CA SER A 161 10.45 -1.35 12.32
C SER A 161 11.28 -0.54 11.33
N ILE A 162 10.73 -0.26 10.15
CA ILE A 162 11.39 0.49 9.08
C ILE A 162 11.33 2.00 9.33
N THR A 163 10.18 2.51 9.74
CA THR A 163 9.89 3.95 9.80
C THR A 163 10.04 4.54 11.20
N GLY A 164 10.11 3.71 12.24
CA GLY A 164 10.11 4.16 13.63
C GLY A 164 8.74 4.63 14.12
N MET A 165 7.67 4.35 13.38
CA MET A 165 6.30 4.70 13.77
C MET A 165 5.80 3.83 14.93
N GLU A 166 4.89 4.39 15.71
CA GLU A 166 4.23 3.66 16.80
C GLU A 166 3.34 2.51 16.25
N PRO A 167 3.20 1.40 16.99
CA PRO A 167 2.32 0.28 16.61
C PRO A 167 0.90 0.69 16.24
N VAL A 168 0.33 1.66 16.95
CA VAL A 168 -1.04 2.15 16.71
C VAL A 168 -1.17 2.89 15.38
N ASP A 169 -0.12 3.56 14.91
CA ASP A 169 -0.15 4.31 13.65
C ASP A 169 0.07 3.41 12.43
N THR A 170 0.75 2.29 12.61
CA THR A 170 0.98 1.29 11.55
C THR A 170 -0.11 0.23 11.47
N THR A 171 -0.93 0.10 12.53
CA THR A 171 -2.02 -0.87 12.58
C THR A 171 -3.24 -0.37 11.80
N SER A 172 -3.49 -0.97 10.65
CA SER A 172 -4.69 -0.68 9.85
C SER A 172 -5.86 -1.60 10.14
N ARG A 173 -7.06 -1.12 9.79
CA ARG A 173 -8.28 -1.93 9.85
C ARG A 173 -8.38 -2.95 8.72
N GLY A 174 -7.59 -2.79 7.66
CA GLY A 174 -7.46 -3.73 6.55
C GLY A 174 -8.80 -4.26 6.06
N SER A 175 -9.08 -5.54 6.36
CA SER A 175 -10.30 -6.28 5.99
C SER A 175 -11.60 -5.78 6.65
N GLY A 176 -11.68 -4.52 7.09
CA GLY A 176 -12.88 -3.96 7.72
C GLY A 176 -13.11 -4.42 9.16
N ILE A 177 -12.04 -4.67 9.93
CA ILE A 177 -12.16 -5.14 11.32
C ILE A 177 -12.76 -4.06 12.26
N ASP A 178 -13.45 -4.52 13.30
CA ASP A 178 -14.01 -3.68 14.36
C ASP A 178 -12.93 -3.18 15.35
N ASP A 179 -13.34 -2.36 16.32
CA ASP A 179 -12.45 -1.76 17.31
C ASP A 179 -11.79 -2.81 18.21
N ALA A 180 -12.51 -3.87 18.57
CA ALA A 180 -12.00 -4.93 19.43
C ALA A 180 -10.89 -5.72 18.72
N ALA A 181 -11.10 -6.07 17.45
CA ALA A 181 -10.11 -6.71 16.59
C ALA A 181 -8.93 -5.78 16.30
N TRP A 182 -9.16 -4.48 16.10
CA TRP A 182 -8.09 -3.50 15.95
C TRP A 182 -7.23 -3.39 17.21
N ILE A 183 -7.82 -3.37 18.41
CA ILE A 183 -7.10 -3.37 19.70
C ILE A 183 -6.23 -4.62 19.85
N ARG A 184 -6.77 -5.81 19.55
CA ARG A 184 -5.99 -7.06 19.57
C ARG A 184 -4.83 -7.02 18.57
N LYS A 185 -5.09 -6.51 17.36
CA LYS A 185 -4.05 -6.35 16.33
C LYS A 185 -2.95 -5.39 16.79
N ALA A 186 -3.30 -4.22 17.32
CA ALA A 186 -2.32 -3.23 17.78
C ALA A 186 -1.45 -3.78 18.93
N ALA A 187 -2.03 -4.56 19.84
CA ALA A 187 -1.28 -5.26 20.88
C ALA A 187 -0.29 -6.29 20.30
N ALA A 188 -0.73 -7.11 19.35
CA ALA A 188 0.14 -8.06 18.66
C ALA A 188 1.28 -7.36 17.89
N VAL A 189 0.99 -6.24 17.22
CA VAL A 189 2.00 -5.43 16.52
C VAL A 189 3.02 -4.87 17.50
N ARG A 190 2.59 -4.34 18.64
CA ARG A 190 3.49 -3.84 19.70
C ARG A 190 4.43 -4.94 20.20
N ASP A 191 3.89 -6.11 20.52
CA ASP A 191 4.67 -7.21 21.11
C ASP A 191 5.66 -7.79 20.09
N ALA A 192 5.22 -7.97 18.84
CA ALA A 192 6.08 -8.39 17.74
C ALA A 192 7.17 -7.35 17.42
N LEU A 193 6.85 -6.05 17.44
CA LEU A 193 7.83 -4.98 17.24
C LEU A 193 8.90 -4.98 18.33
N PHE A 194 8.50 -5.17 19.59
CA PHE A 194 9.44 -5.32 20.69
C PHE A 194 10.39 -6.50 20.46
N ARG A 195 9.87 -7.66 20.03
CA ARG A 195 10.70 -8.83 19.68
C ARG A 195 11.65 -8.55 18.51
N ALA A 196 11.15 -7.95 17.43
CA ALA A 196 11.93 -7.61 16.25
C ALA A 196 13.07 -6.64 16.57
N SER A 197 12.81 -5.60 17.37
CA SER A 197 13.82 -4.60 17.77
C SER A 197 15.00 -5.24 18.55
N ARG A 198 14.72 -6.26 19.38
CA ARG A 198 15.75 -6.99 20.13
C ARG A 198 16.54 -7.98 19.30
N ALA A 199 15.95 -8.50 18.22
CA ALA A 199 16.60 -9.46 17.33
C ALA A 199 17.60 -8.78 16.39
N GLY A 200 17.35 -7.51 16.02
CA GLY A 200 18.23 -6.68 15.21
C GLY A 200 17.62 -6.24 13.88
N ALA A 201 18.24 -5.23 13.25
CA ALA A 201 17.70 -4.53 12.08
C ALA A 201 18.01 -5.19 10.72
N GLY A 202 18.68 -6.34 10.68
CA GLY A 202 19.00 -7.04 9.44
C GLY A 202 17.73 -7.53 8.74
N VAL A 203 17.65 -7.41 7.40
CA VAL A 203 16.44 -7.77 6.65
C VAL A 203 16.03 -9.23 6.87
N THR A 204 16.98 -10.15 6.80
CA THR A 204 16.72 -11.58 7.05
C THR A 204 16.22 -11.82 8.47
N THR A 205 16.76 -11.11 9.46
CA THR A 205 16.28 -11.14 10.84
C THR A 205 14.84 -10.62 10.96
N LEU A 206 14.53 -9.48 10.35
CA LEU A 206 13.18 -8.90 10.38
C LEU A 206 12.15 -9.83 9.73
N LEU A 207 12.45 -10.36 8.54
CA LEU A 207 11.57 -11.31 7.85
C LEU A 207 11.35 -12.58 8.68
N ARG A 208 12.41 -13.11 9.30
CA ARG A 208 12.36 -14.31 10.14
C ARG A 208 11.53 -14.13 11.40
N VAL A 209 11.66 -12.98 12.07
CA VAL A 209 11.04 -12.73 13.38
C VAL A 209 9.61 -12.21 13.24
N ALA A 210 9.36 -11.32 12.28
CA ALA A 210 8.14 -10.53 12.19
C ALA A 210 7.48 -10.50 10.79
N GLY A 211 7.99 -11.28 9.84
CA GLY A 211 7.41 -11.40 8.49
C GLY A 211 6.47 -12.59 8.36
N GLY A 212 6.56 -13.25 7.20
CA GLY A 212 5.90 -14.51 6.86
C GLY A 212 6.41 -15.01 5.50
N PRO A 213 6.09 -16.25 5.09
CA PRO A 213 6.60 -16.82 3.85
C PRO A 213 6.24 -16.01 2.60
N ASP A 214 5.02 -15.49 2.53
CA ASP A 214 4.53 -14.61 1.46
C ASP A 214 5.26 -13.26 1.40
N ILE A 215 5.49 -12.62 2.54
CA ILE A 215 6.22 -11.35 2.63
C ILE A 215 7.70 -11.54 2.28
N ALA A 216 8.33 -12.62 2.73
CA ALA A 216 9.69 -12.96 2.36
C ALA A 216 9.80 -13.25 0.86
N ALA A 217 8.87 -14.03 0.31
CA ALA A 217 8.82 -14.30 -1.13
C ALA A 217 8.59 -13.02 -1.94
N LEU A 218 7.67 -12.15 -1.54
CA LEU A 218 7.46 -10.86 -2.22
C LEU A 218 8.70 -9.97 -2.14
N THR A 219 9.38 -9.91 -0.99
CA THR A 219 10.62 -9.15 -0.84
C THR A 219 11.71 -9.66 -1.81
N ALA A 220 11.89 -10.98 -1.90
CA ALA A 220 12.83 -11.59 -2.84
C ALA A 220 12.43 -11.40 -4.31
N PHE A 221 11.13 -11.47 -4.61
CA PHE A 221 10.58 -11.23 -5.93
C PHE A 221 10.90 -9.83 -6.43
N LEU A 222 10.69 -8.80 -5.59
CA LEU A 222 11.00 -7.41 -5.93
C LEU A 222 12.50 -7.17 -6.06
N ALA A 223 13.32 -7.76 -5.18
CA ALA A 223 14.78 -7.67 -5.28
C ALA A 223 15.28 -8.32 -6.59
N GLN A 224 14.77 -9.51 -6.92
CA GLN A 224 15.15 -10.22 -8.13
C GLN A 224 14.67 -9.50 -9.39
N ALA A 225 13.48 -8.90 -9.39
CA ALA A 225 13.01 -8.09 -10.52
C ALA A 225 14.00 -6.97 -10.86
N ALA A 226 14.53 -6.27 -9.85
CA ALA A 226 15.56 -5.25 -10.06
C ALA A 226 16.88 -5.82 -10.59
N VAL A 227 17.35 -6.95 -10.05
CA VAL A 227 18.53 -7.67 -10.58
C VAL A 227 18.34 -8.01 -12.06
N ARG A 228 17.12 -8.37 -12.44
CA ARG A 228 16.71 -8.71 -13.81
C ARG A 228 16.38 -7.51 -14.69
N ARG A 229 16.55 -6.28 -14.17
CA ARG A 229 16.23 -4.99 -14.83
C ARG A 229 14.76 -4.81 -15.22
N THR A 230 13.85 -5.43 -14.49
CA THR A 230 12.41 -5.36 -14.77
C THR A 230 11.74 -4.41 -13.78
N PRO A 231 10.97 -3.41 -14.25
CA PRO A 231 10.29 -2.47 -13.37
C PRO A 231 9.21 -3.19 -12.57
N VAL A 232 9.02 -2.75 -11.34
CA VAL A 232 8.00 -3.27 -10.43
C VAL A 232 7.02 -2.16 -10.04
N LEU A 233 5.75 -2.51 -9.95
CA LEU A 233 4.70 -1.60 -9.53
C LEU A 233 4.16 -2.06 -8.17
N VAL A 234 4.23 -1.17 -7.17
CA VAL A 234 3.74 -1.37 -5.80
C VAL A 234 2.59 -0.42 -5.52
N ASP A 235 1.63 -0.81 -4.68
CA ASP A 235 0.41 -0.02 -4.45
C ASP A 235 -0.09 0.04 -3.01
N ASP A 236 0.32 -0.89 -2.15
CA ASP A 236 -0.15 -0.99 -0.77
C ASP A 236 0.99 -0.98 0.25
N VAL A 237 0.66 -0.96 1.53
CA VAL A 237 1.65 -0.97 2.63
C VAL A 237 2.55 -2.19 2.56
N ILE A 238 2.01 -3.37 2.24
CA ILE A 238 2.76 -4.63 2.25
C ILE A 238 3.81 -4.64 1.14
N SER A 239 3.40 -4.37 -0.10
CA SER A 239 4.29 -4.28 -1.26
C SER A 239 5.31 -3.16 -1.12
N THR A 240 4.93 -2.01 -0.55
CA THR A 240 5.85 -0.90 -0.30
C THR A 240 6.88 -1.25 0.79
N ALA A 241 6.47 -1.90 1.88
CA ALA A 241 7.40 -2.38 2.90
C ALA A 241 8.36 -3.44 2.34
N CYS A 242 7.84 -4.38 1.52
CA CYS A 242 8.66 -5.36 0.82
C CYS A 242 9.64 -4.69 -0.15
N ALA A 243 9.27 -3.60 -0.82
CA ALA A 243 10.19 -2.85 -1.69
C ALA A 243 11.33 -2.19 -0.91
N VAL A 244 11.08 -1.64 0.29
CA VAL A 244 12.15 -1.14 1.17
C VAL A 244 13.10 -2.28 1.56
N LEU A 245 12.54 -3.42 1.97
CA LEU A 245 13.34 -4.59 2.35
C LEU A 245 14.10 -5.16 1.15
N ALA A 246 13.53 -5.13 -0.05
CA ALA A 246 14.15 -5.56 -1.28
C ALA A 246 15.36 -4.68 -1.62
N HIS A 247 15.26 -3.37 -1.49
CA HIS A 247 16.41 -2.46 -1.63
C HIS A 247 17.51 -2.75 -0.60
N ARG A 248 17.14 -3.12 0.63
CA ARG A 248 18.13 -3.50 1.65
C ARG A 248 18.78 -4.88 1.38
N LEU A 249 18.08 -5.81 0.72
CA LEU A 249 18.64 -7.09 0.27
C LEU A 249 19.52 -6.94 -0.97
N ALA A 250 19.06 -6.16 -1.93
CA ALA A 250 19.72 -5.90 -3.21
C ALA A 250 19.80 -4.37 -3.40
N PRO A 251 20.87 -3.72 -2.88
CA PRO A 251 21.05 -2.28 -2.98
C PRO A 251 20.92 -1.78 -4.42
N GLY A 252 20.04 -0.80 -4.63
CA GLY A 252 19.64 -0.29 -5.94
C GLY A 252 18.29 -0.81 -6.45
N ALA A 253 17.63 -1.73 -5.74
CA ALA A 253 16.33 -2.25 -6.19
C ALA A 253 15.22 -1.19 -6.22
N ASP A 254 15.29 -0.20 -5.33
CA ASP A 254 14.45 1.00 -5.32
C ASP A 254 14.40 1.70 -6.67
N ALA A 255 15.50 1.69 -7.44
CA ALA A 255 15.62 2.30 -8.77
C ALA A 255 14.57 1.79 -9.77
N TYR A 256 14.07 0.57 -9.57
CA TYR A 256 13.10 -0.11 -10.44
C TYR A 256 11.66 -0.05 -9.90
N VAL A 257 11.44 0.57 -8.74
CA VAL A 257 10.13 0.64 -8.08
C VAL A 257 9.33 1.85 -8.58
N ILE A 258 8.12 1.58 -9.03
CA ILE A 258 7.08 2.56 -9.35
C ILE A 258 5.99 2.45 -8.28
N SER A 259 5.57 3.57 -7.70
CA SER A 259 4.46 3.63 -6.75
C SER A 259 3.15 3.98 -7.48
N ALA A 260 2.22 3.03 -7.54
CA ALA A 260 0.96 3.17 -8.26
C ALA A 260 0.03 4.19 -7.60
N GLY A 261 0.01 4.25 -6.28
CA GLY A 261 -0.83 5.21 -5.58
C GLY A 261 -0.68 5.17 -4.07
N ALA A 262 -1.22 6.19 -3.45
CA ALA A 262 -1.33 6.33 -2.01
C ALA A 262 -2.47 5.45 -1.48
N ALA A 263 -2.15 4.60 -0.52
CA ALA A 263 -3.05 3.83 0.30
C ALA A 263 -3.64 4.73 1.39
N ASP A 264 -4.87 4.43 1.80
CA ASP A 264 -5.55 5.06 2.95
C ASP A 264 -5.00 4.50 4.30
N GLU A 265 -3.66 4.40 4.40
CA GLU A 265 -2.92 3.88 5.55
C GLU A 265 -1.71 4.78 5.86
N ARG A 266 -1.58 5.21 7.12
CA ARG A 266 -0.57 6.20 7.55
C ARG A 266 0.88 5.76 7.33
N SER A 267 1.12 4.45 7.27
CA SER A 267 2.45 3.86 7.13
C SER A 267 3.01 3.96 5.72
N GLN A 268 2.18 3.92 4.68
CA GLN A 268 2.68 3.88 3.30
C GLN A 268 3.42 5.17 2.90
N PRO A 269 2.92 6.39 3.19
CA PRO A 269 3.66 7.61 2.88
C PRO A 269 5.07 7.62 3.49
N ARG A 270 5.22 7.14 4.73
CA ARG A 270 6.53 7.04 5.40
C ARG A 270 7.44 5.99 4.76
N LEU A 271 6.89 4.88 4.28
CA LEU A 271 7.65 3.88 3.53
C LEU A 271 8.10 4.42 2.17
N LEU A 272 7.26 5.21 1.51
CA LEU A 272 7.57 5.88 0.25
C LEU A 272 8.64 6.97 0.41
N GLU A 273 8.61 7.71 1.53
CA GLU A 273 9.70 8.62 1.93
C GLU A 273 11.04 7.88 2.05
N VAL A 274 11.04 6.70 2.69
CA VAL A 274 12.25 5.86 2.82
C VAL A 274 12.75 5.35 1.45
N LEU A 275 11.86 5.11 0.50
CA LEU A 275 12.21 4.71 -0.87
C LEU A 275 12.60 5.89 -1.78
N GLY A 276 12.34 7.13 -1.37
CA GLY A 276 12.45 8.30 -2.26
C GLY A 276 11.49 8.24 -3.45
N ARG A 277 10.27 7.72 -3.24
CA ARG A 277 9.25 7.55 -4.27
C ARG A 277 8.00 8.36 -3.97
N GLU A 278 7.41 8.94 -5.01
CA GLU A 278 6.11 9.60 -4.93
C GLU A 278 5.03 8.70 -5.55
N PRO A 279 3.85 8.59 -4.91
CA PRO A 279 2.74 7.86 -5.49
C PRO A 279 2.15 8.61 -6.69
N LEU A 280 1.88 7.88 -7.78
CA LEU A 280 1.33 8.47 -9.02
C LEU A 280 -0.15 8.86 -8.93
N ALA A 281 -0.89 8.35 -7.95
CA ALA A 281 -2.32 8.61 -7.78
C ALA A 281 -2.76 8.46 -6.32
N SER A 282 -3.98 8.90 -6.00
CA SER A 282 -4.65 8.63 -4.73
C SER A 282 -6.06 8.15 -5.01
N TRP A 283 -6.27 6.84 -4.94
CA TRP A 283 -7.53 6.19 -5.30
C TRP A 283 -8.48 6.01 -4.12
N SER A 284 -8.03 6.32 -2.89
CA SER A 284 -8.75 6.04 -1.65
C SER A 284 -9.19 4.58 -1.52
N LEU A 285 -8.40 3.66 -2.07
CA LEU A 285 -8.62 2.23 -1.93
C LEU A 285 -8.25 1.78 -0.52
N ARG A 286 -9.21 1.11 0.13
CA ARG A 286 -8.99 0.45 1.43
C ARG A 286 -8.65 -1.03 1.31
N ALA A 287 -8.88 -1.60 0.14
CA ALA A 287 -8.46 -2.94 -0.21
C ALA A 287 -7.15 -2.86 -1.00
N GLY A 288 -6.05 -3.27 -0.38
CA GLY A 288 -4.77 -3.51 -1.05
C GLY A 288 -4.81 -4.76 -1.94
N GLY A 289 -3.67 -5.43 -2.10
CA GLY A 289 -3.62 -6.68 -2.84
C GLY A 289 -3.39 -6.50 -4.35
N GLY A 290 -2.71 -5.43 -4.78
CA GLY A 290 -2.36 -5.18 -6.19
C GLY A 290 -3.45 -4.52 -7.03
N ARG A 291 -4.59 -4.14 -6.43
CA ARG A 291 -5.72 -3.51 -7.15
C ARG A 291 -5.37 -2.12 -7.67
N GLY A 292 -4.72 -1.29 -6.85
CA GLY A 292 -4.26 0.04 -7.26
C GLY A 292 -3.19 -0.06 -8.34
N ALA A 293 -2.31 -1.06 -8.26
CA ALA A 293 -1.33 -1.36 -9.29
C ALA A 293 -2.01 -1.72 -10.62
N LEU A 294 -3.01 -2.59 -10.62
CA LEU A 294 -3.76 -2.95 -11.82
C LEU A 294 -4.49 -1.75 -12.45
N MET A 295 -5.08 -0.87 -11.65
CA MET A 295 -5.70 0.37 -12.13
C MET A 295 -4.70 1.32 -12.78
N MET A 296 -3.43 1.29 -12.35
CA MET A 296 -2.37 2.14 -12.88
C MET A 296 -1.78 1.60 -14.20
N VAL A 297 -1.91 0.31 -14.52
CA VAL A 297 -1.34 -0.27 -15.76
C VAL A 297 -1.82 0.45 -17.04
N PRO A 298 -3.14 0.69 -17.26
CA PRO A 298 -3.60 1.44 -18.43
C PRO A 298 -3.09 2.89 -18.46
N VAL A 299 -2.91 3.51 -17.29
CA VAL A 299 -2.37 4.87 -17.16
C VAL A 299 -0.89 4.90 -17.58
N LEU A 300 -0.08 3.94 -17.11
CA LEU A 300 1.33 3.82 -17.52
C LEU A 300 1.48 3.58 -19.02
N ARG A 301 0.62 2.73 -19.62
CA ARG A 301 0.58 2.54 -21.07
C ARG A 301 0.30 3.84 -21.81
N SER A 302 -0.60 4.67 -21.29
CA SER A 302 -0.92 5.97 -21.88
C SER A 302 0.22 6.98 -21.68
N ALA A 303 0.84 7.00 -20.50
CA ALA A 303 1.95 7.89 -20.16
C ALA A 303 3.18 7.63 -21.04
N LEU A 304 3.44 6.37 -21.41
CA LEU A 304 4.51 6.01 -22.35
C LEU A 304 4.35 6.64 -23.75
N LEU A 305 3.11 6.96 -24.16
CA LEU A 305 2.84 7.63 -25.44
C LEU A 305 3.13 9.14 -25.37
N LEU A 306 3.27 9.71 -24.17
CA LEU A 306 3.50 11.14 -23.97
C LEU A 306 4.99 11.51 -23.99
N VAL A 307 5.89 10.54 -23.84
CA VAL A 307 7.33 10.80 -23.91
C VAL A 307 7.79 10.78 -25.37
N PRO A 308 8.41 11.87 -25.87
CA PRO A 308 8.94 11.90 -27.22
C PRO A 308 9.96 10.77 -27.43
N THR A 309 9.75 9.96 -28.47
CA THR A 309 10.70 8.91 -28.88
C THR A 309 11.85 9.44 -29.73
N GLU A 310 11.83 10.73 -30.09
CA GLU A 310 12.89 11.33 -30.90
C GLU A 310 14.10 11.64 -30.01
N PRO A 311 15.33 11.28 -30.44
CA PRO A 311 16.53 11.80 -29.80
C PRO A 311 16.45 13.32 -29.85
N SER A 312 16.51 13.97 -28.69
CA SER A 312 16.64 15.42 -28.59
C SER A 312 17.76 15.85 -29.53
N ASP A 313 17.42 16.57 -30.60
CA ASP A 313 18.39 17.09 -31.55
C ASP A 313 19.39 17.94 -30.75
N PRO A 314 20.68 17.55 -30.67
CA PRO A 314 21.67 18.28 -29.88
C PRO A 314 21.93 19.70 -30.41
N SER A 315 21.33 20.07 -31.55
CA SER A 315 21.35 21.42 -32.10
C SER A 315 20.21 22.33 -31.60
N VAL A 316 19.24 21.79 -30.85
CA VAL A 316 18.19 22.59 -30.19
C VAL A 316 18.69 22.97 -28.80
N PRO A 317 18.95 24.26 -28.51
CA PRO A 317 19.32 24.70 -27.17
C PRO A 317 18.17 24.38 -26.20
N GLU A 318 18.49 23.89 -24.99
CA GLU A 318 17.51 23.86 -23.90
C GLU A 318 16.96 25.27 -23.71
N GLU A 319 15.64 25.44 -23.82
CA GLU A 319 15.01 26.74 -23.60
C GLU A 319 15.16 27.16 -22.14
N ASP A 320 15.71 28.34 -21.94
CA ASP A 320 15.83 28.95 -20.60
C ASP A 320 14.41 29.18 -20.06
N PRO A 321 14.03 28.56 -18.93
CA PRO A 321 12.69 28.73 -18.35
C PRO A 321 12.39 30.20 -17.99
N ALA A 322 13.40 31.06 -17.83
CA ALA A 322 13.20 32.50 -17.66
C ALA A 322 12.79 33.22 -18.95
N ALA A 323 13.18 32.70 -20.13
CA ALA A 323 12.81 33.28 -21.42
C ALA A 323 11.36 32.97 -21.80
N VAL A 324 10.86 31.78 -21.45
CA VAL A 324 9.47 31.36 -21.70
C VAL A 324 8.47 32.15 -20.84
N ALA A 325 8.87 32.53 -19.61
CA ALA A 325 8.06 33.38 -18.74
C ALA A 325 7.97 34.85 -19.23
N ALA A 326 8.98 35.34 -19.94
CA ALA A 326 8.98 36.70 -20.50
C ALA A 326 8.06 36.82 -21.74
N ASP A 327 7.96 35.76 -22.55
CA ASP A 327 7.13 35.74 -23.77
C ASP A 327 5.62 35.77 -23.46
N LEU A 328 5.22 35.22 -22.30
CA LEU A 328 3.83 35.28 -21.83
C LEU A 328 3.42 36.65 -21.27
N THR A 329 4.37 37.52 -20.93
CA THR A 329 4.06 38.88 -20.43
C THR A 329 3.91 39.93 -21.53
N ASP A 330 4.27 39.62 -22.77
CA ASP A 330 4.21 40.57 -23.91
C ASP A 330 2.90 40.48 -24.71
N SER A 331 1.97 39.60 -24.31
CA SER A 331 0.70 39.35 -25.03
C SER A 331 -0.52 40.10 -24.48
N ASP A 332 -0.38 40.90 -23.41
CA ASP A 332 -1.51 41.58 -22.75
C ASP A 332 -1.86 42.97 -23.31
N GLU A 333 -1.20 43.43 -24.38
CA GLU A 333 -1.46 44.75 -25.00
C GLU A 333 -2.13 44.66 -26.38
N GLN A 334 -3.35 44.09 -26.45
CA GLN A 334 -4.34 44.45 -27.49
C GLN A 334 -5.75 43.89 -27.24
N LEU A 335 -6.46 44.43 -26.24
CA LEU A 335 -7.92 44.36 -26.18
C LEU A 335 -8.49 45.78 -26.14
N ALA A 336 -8.97 46.24 -27.30
CA ALA A 336 -9.63 47.53 -27.44
C ALA A 336 -10.97 47.57 -26.66
N PRO A 337 -11.37 48.72 -26.10
CA PRO A 337 -12.56 48.82 -25.26
C PRO A 337 -13.84 48.70 -26.09
N VAL A 338 -14.74 47.80 -25.68
CA VAL A 338 -16.11 47.73 -26.19
C VAL A 338 -16.92 48.88 -25.58
N THR A 339 -17.31 49.85 -26.40
CA THR A 339 -18.21 50.94 -26.05
C THR A 339 -19.63 50.41 -25.82
N ALA A 340 -20.20 50.70 -24.64
CA ALA A 340 -21.61 50.50 -24.34
C ALA A 340 -22.48 51.45 -25.19
N ALA A 341 -23.50 50.90 -25.85
CA ALA A 341 -24.56 51.66 -26.50
C ALA A 341 -25.86 51.52 -25.70
N ASP A 342 -26.48 52.68 -25.45
CA ASP A 342 -27.79 52.89 -24.84
C ASP A 342 -28.94 52.14 -25.55
N GLY A 343 -29.94 51.73 -24.76
CA GLY A 343 -31.19 51.16 -25.25
C GLY A 343 -32.26 50.99 -24.15
N SER A 344 -32.85 52.11 -23.71
CA SER A 344 -34.20 52.23 -23.11
C SER A 344 -35.26 51.79 -24.15
N GLU A 345 -36.44 51.21 -23.90
CA GLU A 345 -37.40 51.07 -22.79
C GLU A 345 -38.48 50.06 -23.26
N ALA A 346 -39.16 49.32 -22.36
CA ALA A 346 -40.64 49.26 -22.29
C ALA A 346 -41.15 48.22 -21.26
N ALA A 347 -42.17 48.65 -20.52
CA ALA A 347 -42.77 48.08 -19.32
C ALA A 347 -43.67 46.83 -19.48
N GLY A 348 -43.90 46.14 -18.35
CA GLY A 348 -45.04 45.22 -18.17
C GLY A 348 -45.07 44.42 -16.86
N GLN A 349 -45.66 45.01 -15.81
CA GLN A 349 -46.40 44.45 -14.65
C GLN A 349 -46.00 43.11 -13.95
N GLY A 350 -45.88 43.16 -12.61
CA GLY A 350 -45.78 42.01 -11.67
C GLY A 350 -47.12 41.27 -11.41
N PRO A 351 -47.30 40.47 -10.31
CA PRO A 351 -46.57 40.49 -9.03
C PRO A 351 -46.16 39.12 -8.39
N ASP A 352 -45.39 39.24 -7.30
CA ASP A 352 -45.24 38.39 -6.08
C ASP A 352 -44.96 36.87 -6.14
N SER A 353 -43.82 36.44 -5.58
CA SER A 353 -43.68 36.03 -4.16
C SER A 353 -42.39 35.22 -3.85
N GLY A 354 -41.71 35.60 -2.75
CA GLY A 354 -40.86 34.77 -1.85
C GLY A 354 -39.50 34.28 -2.37
N THR A 355 -38.39 34.25 -1.62
CA THR A 355 -38.04 34.60 -0.24
C THR A 355 -36.50 34.59 -0.21
N ALA A 356 -35.85 35.60 0.37
CA ALA A 356 -34.43 35.57 0.70
C ALA A 356 -34.24 36.25 2.06
N VAL A 357 -33.51 35.61 2.97
CA VAL A 357 -32.97 36.25 4.18
C VAL A 357 -31.49 35.94 4.25
N THR A 358 -30.72 37.01 4.29
CA THR A 358 -29.28 37.15 4.46
C THR A 358 -28.84 36.85 5.89
N ALA A 359 -27.67 36.21 6.03
CA ALA A 359 -26.98 36.03 7.30
C ALA A 359 -26.22 37.31 7.69
N THR A 360 -26.30 37.68 8.97
CA THR A 360 -25.52 38.74 9.62
C THR A 360 -24.34 38.15 10.39
N ASP A 361 -23.27 38.94 10.39
CA ASP A 361 -22.00 38.86 11.12
C ASP A 361 -22.13 38.96 12.66
N ASP A 362 -20.96 38.90 13.32
CA ASP A 362 -20.60 39.35 14.70
C ASP A 362 -20.51 38.24 15.80
N LEU A 363 -19.46 38.09 16.66
CA LEU A 363 -18.30 38.91 17.05
C LEU A 363 -17.27 38.10 17.92
N HIS A 364 -15.98 38.48 17.79
CA HIS A 364 -14.88 38.67 18.81
C HIS A 364 -14.32 37.51 19.67
N ALA A 365 -13.01 37.20 19.55
CA ALA A 365 -11.81 37.75 20.24
C ALA A 365 -11.47 36.92 21.52
N ASP A 366 -10.24 36.57 21.90
CA ASP A 366 -8.97 37.31 21.86
C ASP A 366 -7.79 36.34 22.12
N ALA A 367 -6.58 36.70 21.70
CA ALA A 367 -5.31 36.03 22.06
C ALA A 367 -4.76 36.56 23.41
N PRO A 368 -3.65 36.00 23.94
CA PRO A 368 -2.37 36.68 23.69
C PRO A 368 -1.13 35.77 23.63
N ASP A 369 -0.02 36.50 23.43
CA ASP A 369 1.31 36.22 22.91
C ASP A 369 2.35 35.64 23.90
N GLU A 370 3.49 35.25 23.32
CA GLU A 370 4.72 34.58 23.76
C GLU A 370 5.35 34.91 25.14
N THR A 371 6.13 33.96 25.68
CA THR A 371 7.59 34.12 25.91
C THR A 371 8.31 32.84 26.38
N ASP A 372 9.51 32.69 25.85
CA ASP A 372 10.55 31.68 26.03
C ASP A 372 11.21 31.71 27.44
N THR A 373 11.62 30.55 27.96
CA THR A 373 12.87 30.28 28.71
C THR A 373 12.88 28.90 29.39
N ALA A 374 14.00 28.20 29.26
CA ALA A 374 14.45 27.11 30.14
C ALA A 374 15.92 27.41 30.54
N PRO A 375 16.62 26.63 31.40
CA PRO A 375 16.22 25.71 32.48
C PRO A 375 16.97 26.01 33.82
N THR A 376 16.75 25.25 34.91
CA THR A 376 17.81 24.86 35.91
C THR A 376 17.31 23.91 37.01
N ASP A 377 18.15 22.88 37.26
CA ASP A 377 18.48 22.09 38.47
C ASP A 377 17.57 22.00 39.72
N GLY A 378 17.47 20.75 40.25
CA GLY A 378 17.95 20.48 41.62
C GLY A 378 17.04 19.70 42.60
N GLY A 379 17.49 18.49 42.98
CA GLY A 379 17.42 17.90 44.34
C GLY A 379 16.08 17.29 44.81
N ASP A 380 16.00 15.98 45.11
CA ASP A 380 16.37 15.27 46.37
C ASP A 380 15.09 14.97 47.19
N ALA A 381 14.55 13.75 47.14
CA ALA A 381 14.79 12.59 48.03
C ALA A 381 13.86 12.49 49.26
N THR A 382 13.66 11.23 49.68
CA THR A 382 13.05 10.72 50.93
C THR A 382 11.52 10.71 50.98
N ASP A 383 10.81 9.78 51.61
CA ASP A 383 11.02 8.46 52.23
C ASP A 383 9.59 8.04 52.71
N GLY A 384 9.34 6.75 52.99
CA GLY A 384 8.16 6.36 53.79
C GLY A 384 7.33 5.18 53.27
N THR A 385 7.79 3.98 53.61
CA THR A 385 7.04 2.88 54.28
C THR A 385 5.55 3.15 54.59
N ASP A 386 4.58 2.23 54.51
CA ASP A 386 4.56 0.89 55.07
C ASP A 386 3.18 0.23 54.85
N ALA A 387 3.11 -1.06 55.18
CA ALA A 387 2.03 -2.02 54.97
C ALA A 387 0.70 -1.77 55.75
N GLY A 388 -0.38 -2.40 55.27
CA GLY A 388 -1.65 -2.51 56.01
C GLY A 388 -2.64 -3.50 55.38
N THR A 389 -2.68 -4.73 55.92
CA THR A 389 -3.56 -5.85 55.57
C THR A 389 -4.93 -5.76 56.27
N ALA A 390 -5.90 -6.52 55.71
CA ALA A 390 -7.23 -6.92 56.22
C ALA A 390 -8.39 -5.99 55.81
N GLY A 391 -9.54 -6.45 55.32
CA GLY A 391 -10.12 -7.79 55.17
C GLY A 391 -11.64 -7.63 55.20
N GLY A 392 -12.38 -8.46 54.44
CA GLY A 392 -13.79 -8.77 54.76
C GLY A 392 -14.86 -8.42 53.74
N THR A 393 -15.45 -9.51 53.20
CA THR A 393 -16.89 -9.76 52.99
C THR A 393 -17.65 -9.07 51.85
N GLY A 394 -18.05 -9.89 50.88
CA GLY A 394 -19.47 -10.19 50.62
C GLY A 394 -20.24 -9.23 49.71
N GLY A 395 -20.56 -9.71 48.50
CA GLY A 395 -21.51 -9.07 47.59
C GLY A 395 -21.47 -9.73 46.22
N GLU A 396 -22.24 -10.80 46.05
CA GLU A 396 -22.61 -11.31 44.74
C GLU A 396 -23.47 -10.24 44.05
N ASP A 397 -22.96 -9.64 42.97
CA ASP A 397 -23.78 -8.94 41.99
C ASP A 397 -23.43 -9.46 40.60
N SER A 398 -24.48 -9.92 39.92
CA SER A 398 -24.42 -10.53 38.59
C SER A 398 -24.11 -9.44 37.54
N PRO A 399 -23.29 -9.70 36.51
CA PRO A 399 -23.12 -8.73 35.44
C PRO A 399 -24.36 -8.76 34.54
N GLU A 400 -25.01 -7.60 34.40
CA GLU A 400 -26.00 -7.33 33.36
C GLU A 400 -25.40 -7.63 31.98
N GLU A 401 -26.08 -8.51 31.22
CA GLU A 401 -25.77 -8.82 29.83
C GLU A 401 -25.93 -7.56 28.96
N LEU A 402 -24.83 -7.11 28.36
CA LEU A 402 -24.87 -6.20 27.21
C LEU A 402 -25.42 -6.94 25.99
N PRO A 403 -26.33 -6.35 25.20
CA PRO A 403 -26.87 -7.00 24.01
C PRO A 403 -25.75 -7.21 22.98
N GLY A 404 -25.56 -8.47 22.59
CA GLY A 404 -24.51 -8.90 21.66
C GLY A 404 -24.60 -8.19 20.32
N VAL A 405 -23.49 -7.55 19.92
CA VAL A 405 -23.27 -7.14 18.54
C VAL A 405 -22.92 -8.40 17.75
N ALA A 406 -23.88 -8.88 16.96
CA ALA A 406 -23.67 -9.99 16.05
C ALA A 406 -22.76 -9.54 14.91
N GLY A 407 -21.49 -9.96 14.93
CA GLY A 407 -20.61 -9.90 13.77
C GLY A 407 -21.18 -10.70 12.59
N PRO A 408 -20.75 -10.41 11.35
CA PRO A 408 -21.26 -11.10 10.16
C PRO A 408 -20.98 -12.61 10.25
N ARG A 409 -22.04 -13.42 10.19
CA ARG A 409 -21.93 -14.87 10.10
C ARG A 409 -21.63 -15.26 8.66
N TYR A 410 -20.40 -15.70 8.41
CA TYR A 410 -20.03 -16.27 7.11
C TYR A 410 -20.71 -17.63 6.88
N PRO A 411 -21.28 -17.88 5.69
CA PRO A 411 -21.83 -19.19 5.36
C PRO A 411 -20.70 -20.23 5.28
N GLN A 412 -20.89 -21.36 5.96
CA GLN A 412 -20.05 -22.55 5.77
C GLN A 412 -20.35 -23.15 4.38
N PRO A 413 -19.35 -23.70 3.67
CA PRO A 413 -19.60 -24.30 2.36
C PRO A 413 -20.52 -25.53 2.49
N ALA A 414 -21.59 -25.55 1.69
CA ALA A 414 -22.51 -26.69 1.62
C ALA A 414 -21.88 -27.84 0.81
N PRO A 415 -22.02 -29.10 1.23
CA PRO A 415 -21.45 -30.22 0.49
C PRO A 415 -22.33 -30.59 -0.72
N GLY A 416 -21.72 -30.51 -1.91
CA GLY A 416 -22.02 -31.30 -3.10
C GLY A 416 -23.29 -30.94 -3.87
N LEU A 417 -23.12 -30.37 -5.07
CA LEU A 417 -24.02 -30.61 -6.20
C LEU A 417 -23.19 -30.65 -7.50
N ASP A 418 -23.20 -31.83 -8.12
CA ASP A 418 -22.79 -32.08 -9.49
C ASP A 418 -23.82 -31.44 -10.44
N GLY A 419 -23.38 -30.74 -11.49
CA GLY A 419 -24.26 -30.33 -12.60
C GLY A 419 -23.78 -29.09 -13.35
N GLU A 420 -23.39 -29.28 -14.62
CA GLU A 420 -23.13 -28.22 -15.59
C GLU A 420 -24.40 -27.38 -15.85
N GLU A 421 -24.49 -26.18 -15.28
CA GLU A 421 -25.33 -25.10 -15.82
C GLU A 421 -24.61 -23.75 -15.66
N ARG A 422 -24.33 -23.09 -16.79
CA ARG A 422 -23.76 -21.73 -16.85
C ARG A 422 -24.74 -20.73 -16.24
N MET A 423 -24.48 -20.28 -15.00
CA MET A 423 -25.04 -19.06 -14.43
C MET A 423 -24.20 -17.84 -14.83
N PRO A 424 -24.80 -16.64 -15.00
CA PRO A 424 -24.05 -15.41 -15.21
C PRO A 424 -23.28 -15.03 -13.93
N GLN A 425 -22.08 -14.46 -14.12
CA GLN A 425 -21.12 -14.05 -13.10
C GLN A 425 -21.81 -13.35 -11.92
N ALA A 426 -22.07 -14.11 -10.84
CA ALA A 426 -22.26 -13.50 -9.55
C ALA A 426 -20.93 -12.83 -9.20
N ILE A 427 -20.97 -11.54 -8.88
CA ILE A 427 -19.94 -10.96 -8.02
C ILE A 427 -19.95 -11.86 -6.80
N ASP A 428 -18.90 -12.68 -6.65
CA ASP A 428 -18.87 -13.66 -5.57
C ASP A 428 -19.14 -12.90 -4.27
N SER A 429 -19.94 -13.49 -3.38
CA SER A 429 -20.44 -12.89 -2.13
C SER A 429 -19.36 -12.33 -1.17
N TRP A 430 -18.09 -12.44 -1.55
CA TRP A 430 -16.87 -12.05 -0.84
C TRP A 430 -16.46 -10.59 -1.04
N ASP A 431 -16.78 -9.99 -2.20
CA ASP A 431 -16.53 -8.56 -2.47
C ASP A 431 -17.60 -7.66 -1.83
N SER A 432 -18.51 -8.22 -1.03
CA SER A 432 -19.51 -7.46 -0.27
C SER A 432 -18.94 -6.56 0.82
N ALA A 433 -17.63 -6.67 1.12
CA ALA A 433 -16.91 -5.69 1.93
C ALA A 433 -16.37 -4.49 1.12
N LEU A 434 -16.43 -4.55 -0.22
CA LEU A 434 -16.10 -3.45 -1.13
C LEU A 434 -17.33 -2.62 -1.53
N LEU A 435 -18.54 -3.13 -1.25
CA LEU A 435 -19.84 -2.48 -1.46
C LEU A 435 -20.45 -2.12 -0.10
#